data_AF-D8TG29-F1
#
_entry.id   AF-D8TG29-F1
#
_cell.length_a   1.000
_cell.length_b   1.000
_cell.length_c   1.000
_cell.angle_alpha   90.00
_cell.angle_beta   90.00
_cell.angle_gamma   90.00
#
_symmetry.space_group_name_H-M   'P 1'
#
loop_
_entity.id
_entity.type
_entity.pdbx_description
1 polymer ?
#
loop_
_entity_poly.entity_id
_entity_poly.type
_entity_poly.pdbx_seq_one_letter_code
_entity_poly.pdbx_strand_id
1 'polypeptide(L)'
;CVICLEDVQDADIYTLAECSHKFCSSCVKQHVEATVTTGRTFPVACPQVECTKKFTEGECKKLLSEAALKVFMKKIEEERIPDAERVYCPYPKCSDLMDRRTFLDPNPRKLCGACHRYFCLDCRVPWHTFSTCAGYQRLPLDLKDAADAKLYRLAENQNWRQCKKCRWMIELSEGCYHMTCRCGYEFCYTCGMEYR
;
A
#
# COMPACT_ATOMS: atom_id res chain seq x y z
N CYS A 1 1.58 -38.62 -15.80
CA CYS A 1 1.83 -37.44 -14.94
C CYS A 1 0.58 -37.13 -14.11
N VAL A 2 0.69 -36.90 -12.81
CA VAL A 2 -0.48 -36.71 -11.94
C VAL A 2 -1.21 -35.36 -12.09
N ILE A 3 -0.61 -34.39 -12.80
CA ILE A 3 -1.22 -33.07 -13.03
C ILE A 3 -2.07 -33.07 -14.31
N CYS A 4 -1.48 -33.45 -15.45
CA CYS A 4 -2.18 -33.47 -16.74
C CYS A 4 -2.85 -34.82 -17.07
N LEU A 5 -2.57 -35.87 -16.29
CA LEU A 5 -3.05 -37.24 -16.50
C LEU A 5 -2.56 -37.91 -17.79
N GLU A 6 -1.53 -37.37 -18.44
CA GLU A 6 -0.94 -37.93 -19.67
C GLU A 6 0.26 -38.85 -19.36
N ASP A 7 0.47 -39.84 -20.23
CA ASP A 7 1.70 -40.64 -20.26
C ASP A 7 2.86 -39.80 -20.82
N VAL A 8 3.99 -39.83 -20.12
CA VAL A 8 5.17 -39.03 -20.46
C VAL A 8 6.41 -39.89 -20.46
N GLN A 9 7.32 -39.61 -21.39
CA GLN A 9 8.62 -40.27 -21.47
C GLN A 9 9.47 -39.89 -20.24
N ASP A 10 10.33 -40.82 -19.80
CA ASP A 10 11.20 -40.59 -18.64
C ASP A 10 12.10 -39.36 -18.80
N ALA A 11 12.51 -39.04 -20.03
CA ALA A 11 13.31 -37.86 -20.36
C ALA A 11 12.60 -36.53 -20.07
N ASP A 12 11.26 -36.52 -20.06
CA ASP A 12 10.45 -35.33 -19.83
C ASP A 12 9.98 -35.20 -18.38
N ILE A 13 10.40 -36.12 -17.49
CA ILE A 13 10.06 -36.09 -16.08
C ILE A 13 10.98 -35.16 -15.31
N TYR A 14 10.37 -34.22 -14.59
CA TYR A 14 11.03 -33.37 -13.62
C TYR A 14 10.86 -33.95 -12.21
N THR A 15 11.96 -34.08 -11.47
CA THR A 15 11.98 -34.56 -10.08
C THR A 15 12.39 -33.42 -9.15
N LEU A 16 11.55 -33.09 -8.16
CA LEU A 16 11.86 -32.03 -7.20
C LEU A 16 12.98 -32.46 -6.24
N ALA A 17 13.92 -31.56 -5.97
CA ALA A 17 15.08 -31.86 -5.13
C ALA A 17 14.71 -32.19 -3.67
N GLU A 18 13.76 -31.47 -3.08
CA GLU A 18 13.45 -31.52 -1.64
C GLU A 18 12.49 -32.66 -1.23
N CYS A 19 11.75 -33.24 -2.17
CA CYS A 19 10.77 -34.31 -1.89
C CYS A 19 10.78 -35.48 -2.89
N SER A 20 11.57 -35.40 -3.96
CA SER A 20 11.64 -36.42 -5.02
C SER A 20 10.32 -36.73 -5.73
N HIS A 21 9.27 -35.91 -5.55
CA HIS A 21 8.04 -36.03 -6.32
C HIS A 21 8.28 -35.71 -7.80
N LYS A 22 7.60 -36.45 -8.68
CA LYS A 22 7.83 -36.48 -10.12
C LYS A 22 6.63 -35.97 -10.89
N PHE A 23 6.87 -35.08 -11.85
CA PHE A 23 5.84 -34.49 -12.71
C PHE A 23 6.38 -34.29 -14.12
N CYS A 24 5.48 -34.07 -15.08
CA CYS A 24 5.90 -33.69 -16.42
C CYS A 24 6.56 -32.30 -16.42
N SER A 25 7.63 -32.11 -17.19
CA SER A 25 8.38 -30.85 -17.24
C SER A 25 7.52 -29.66 -17.66
N SER A 26 6.58 -29.85 -18.60
CA SER A 26 5.64 -28.80 -19.02
C SER A 26 4.69 -28.39 -17.88
N CYS A 27 4.16 -29.37 -17.14
CA CYS A 27 3.30 -29.17 -15.97
C CYS A 27 4.00 -28.35 -14.89
N VAL A 28 5.27 -28.69 -14.60
CA VAL A 28 6.08 -28.00 -13.59
C VAL A 28 6.35 -26.56 -14.01
N LYS A 29 6.75 -26.33 -15.27
CA LYS A 29 6.98 -24.97 -15.80
C LYS A 29 5.72 -24.11 -15.65
N GLN A 30 4.56 -24.62 -16.10
CA GLN A 30 3.30 -23.90 -15.99
C GLN A 30 2.91 -23.61 -14.55
N HIS A 31 3.06 -24.57 -13.64
CA HIS A 31 2.77 -24.39 -12.22
C HIS A 31 3.65 -23.31 -11.59
N VAL A 32 4.96 -23.36 -11.84
CA VAL A 32 5.92 -22.39 -11.32
C VAL A 32 5.63 -20.99 -11.87
N GLU A 33 5.42 -20.85 -13.18
CA GLU A 33 5.10 -19.56 -13.81
C GLU A 33 3.76 -19.00 -13.33
N ALA A 34 2.71 -19.82 -13.24
CA ALA A 34 1.41 -19.39 -12.75
C ALA A 34 1.48 -18.94 -11.28
N THR A 35 2.22 -19.67 -10.44
CA THR A 35 2.40 -19.31 -9.02
C THR A 35 3.14 -17.98 -8.88
N VAL A 36 4.20 -17.75 -9.65
CA VAL A 36 4.96 -16.50 -9.64
C VAL A 36 4.13 -15.33 -10.15
N THR A 37 3.35 -15.53 -11.20
CA THR A 37 2.58 -14.45 -11.83
C THR A 37 1.35 -14.07 -11.00
N THR A 38 0.66 -15.05 -10.41
CA THR A 38 -0.53 -14.81 -9.59
C THR A 38 -0.21 -14.45 -8.14
N GLY A 39 0.91 -14.92 -7.60
CA GLY A 39 1.41 -14.60 -6.26
C GLY A 39 0.65 -15.24 -5.09
N ARG A 40 -0.39 -16.04 -5.32
CA ARG A 40 -1.26 -16.57 -4.25
C ARG A 40 -0.62 -17.63 -3.36
N THR A 41 0.37 -18.35 -3.87
CA THR A 41 0.99 -19.51 -3.19
C THR A 41 2.52 -19.41 -3.20
N PHE A 42 3.03 -18.18 -3.06
CA PHE A 42 4.46 -17.92 -2.96
C PHE A 42 4.95 -18.07 -1.51
N PRO A 43 6.11 -18.70 -1.24
CA PRO A 43 7.04 -19.34 -2.20
C PRO A 43 6.48 -20.65 -2.80
N VAL A 44 6.90 -20.96 -4.03
CA VAL A 44 6.30 -22.02 -4.87
C VAL A 44 6.32 -23.39 -4.18
N ALA A 45 5.15 -23.91 -3.83
CA ALA A 45 4.97 -25.21 -3.19
C ALA A 45 4.97 -26.36 -4.20
N CYS A 46 5.31 -27.57 -3.72
CA CYS A 46 5.16 -28.80 -4.47
C CYS A 46 3.68 -29.03 -4.83
N PRO A 47 3.33 -29.45 -6.07
CA PRO A 47 1.95 -29.74 -6.45
C PRO A 47 1.35 -30.97 -5.77
N GLN A 48 2.18 -31.84 -5.17
CA GLN A 48 1.70 -33.05 -4.51
C GLN A 48 0.87 -32.69 -3.27
N VAL A 49 -0.32 -33.30 -3.18
CA VAL A 49 -1.22 -33.17 -2.02
C VAL A 49 -0.47 -33.59 -0.74
N GLU A 50 -0.66 -32.84 0.34
CA GLU A 50 0.00 -33.03 1.65
C GLU A 50 1.53 -32.84 1.67
N CYS A 51 2.16 -32.48 0.55
CA CYS A 51 3.57 -32.14 0.53
C CYS A 51 3.79 -30.69 0.98
N THR A 52 4.59 -30.50 2.03
CA THR A 52 4.95 -29.16 2.55
C THR A 52 6.24 -28.60 1.95
N LYS A 53 6.91 -29.37 1.09
CA LYS A 53 8.16 -28.97 0.45
C LYS A 53 7.90 -27.94 -0.65
N LYS A 54 8.89 -27.08 -0.87
CA LYS A 54 8.85 -25.97 -1.83
C LYS A 54 9.95 -26.17 -2.87
N PHE A 55 9.78 -25.55 -4.03
CA PHE A 55 10.85 -25.44 -5.00
C PHE A 55 11.95 -24.53 -4.45
N THR A 56 13.20 -24.92 -4.67
CA THR A 56 14.34 -24.07 -4.37
C THR A 56 14.42 -22.89 -5.34
N GLU A 57 15.15 -21.84 -4.95
CA GLU A 57 15.40 -20.69 -5.82
C GLU A 57 16.09 -21.11 -7.13
N GLY A 58 17.03 -22.06 -7.05
CA GLY A 58 17.76 -22.58 -8.20
C GLY A 58 16.88 -23.37 -9.16
N GLU A 59 15.92 -24.15 -8.66
CA GLU A 59 14.93 -24.84 -9.49
C GLU A 59 14.01 -23.84 -10.20
N CYS A 60 13.46 -22.87 -9.47
CA CYS A 60 12.60 -21.84 -10.06
C CYS A 60 13.30 -21.07 -11.18
N LYS A 61 14.56 -20.65 -10.98
CA LYS A 61 15.34 -19.92 -11.99
C LYS A 61 15.51 -20.67 -13.31
N LYS A 62 15.59 -22.01 -13.28
CA LYS A 62 15.75 -22.85 -14.48
C LYS A 62 14.43 -23.09 -15.21
N LEU A 63 13.30 -22.94 -14.51
CA LEU A 63 11.97 -23.29 -15.00
C LEU A 63 11.19 -22.08 -15.53
N LEU A 64 11.54 -20.88 -15.09
CA LEU A 64 10.86 -19.63 -15.45
C LEU A 64 11.36 -19.05 -16.78
N SER A 65 10.45 -18.49 -17.56
CA SER A 65 10.78 -17.55 -18.64
C SER A 65 11.45 -16.27 -18.12
N GLU A 66 12.15 -15.52 -18.98
CA GLU A 66 12.83 -14.27 -18.59
C GLU A 66 11.90 -13.24 -17.93
N ALA A 67 10.69 -13.10 -18.47
CA ALA A 67 9.69 -12.19 -17.92
C ALA A 67 9.24 -12.62 -16.52
N ALA A 68 8.96 -13.90 -16.33
CA ALA A 68 8.53 -14.45 -15.04
C ALA A 68 9.68 -14.47 -14.02
N LEU A 69 10.92 -14.66 -14.47
CA LEU A 69 12.12 -14.58 -13.63
C LEU A 69 12.27 -13.20 -12.98
N LYS A 70 12.02 -12.12 -13.72
CA LYS A 70 12.05 -10.76 -13.16
C LYS A 70 11.03 -10.57 -12.04
N VAL A 71 9.82 -11.10 -12.22
CA VAL A 71 8.75 -11.07 -11.19
C VAL A 71 9.13 -11.93 -9.98
N PHE A 72 9.69 -13.13 -10.23
CA PHE A 72 10.16 -14.02 -9.19
C PHE A 72 11.23 -13.38 -8.30
N MET A 73 12.24 -12.76 -8.90
CA MET A 73 13.31 -12.08 -8.16
C MET A 73 12.76 -10.95 -7.30
N LYS A 74 11.79 -10.17 -7.81
CA LYS A 74 11.11 -9.15 -7.02
C LYS A 74 10.39 -9.77 -5.82
N LYS A 75 9.62 -10.84 -6.02
CA LYS A 75 8.88 -11.53 -4.94
C LYS A 75 9.79 -12.14 -3.88
N ILE A 76 10.93 -12.72 -4.27
CA ILE A 76 11.93 -13.22 -3.31
C ILE A 76 12.41 -12.08 -2.40
N GLU A 77 12.66 -10.90 -2.97
CA GLU A 77 13.08 -9.74 -2.18
C GLU A 77 11.97 -9.23 -1.27
N GLU A 78 10.73 -9.19 -1.75
CA GLU A 78 9.55 -8.83 -0.94
C GLU A 78 9.35 -9.79 0.25
N GLU A 79 9.62 -11.09 0.08
CA GLU A 79 9.56 -12.10 1.16
C GLU A 79 10.69 -12.01 2.18
N ARG A 80 11.81 -11.34 1.86
CA ARG A 80 12.88 -11.07 2.83
C ARG A 80 12.50 -9.99 3.84
N ILE A 81 11.47 -9.21 3.55
CA ILE A 81 10.96 -8.15 4.43
C ILE A 81 9.87 -8.77 5.32
N PRO A 82 10.10 -8.90 6.64
CA PRO A 82 9.07 -9.38 7.56
C PRO A 82 7.82 -8.51 7.47
N ASP A 83 6.63 -9.11 7.62
CA ASP A 83 5.36 -8.38 7.50
C ASP A 83 5.28 -7.12 8.37
N ALA A 84 5.86 -7.16 9.57
CA ALA A 84 5.90 -6.01 10.49
C ALA A 84 6.75 -4.84 9.97
N GLU A 85 7.72 -5.11 9.11
CA GLU A 85 8.65 -4.14 8.53
C GLU A 85 8.24 -3.72 7.10
N ARG A 86 7.18 -4.29 6.54
CA ARG A 86 6.68 -3.92 5.22
C ARG A 86 6.04 -2.53 5.23
N VAL A 87 6.49 -1.67 4.31
CA VAL A 87 5.98 -0.31 4.10
C VAL A 87 5.57 -0.14 2.64
N TYR A 88 4.28 0.02 2.40
CA TYR A 88 3.78 0.28 1.05
C TYR A 88 3.70 1.78 0.78
N CYS A 89 4.08 2.17 -0.44
CA CYS A 89 3.83 3.52 -0.93
C CYS A 89 2.32 3.82 -0.89
N PRO A 90 1.87 4.88 -0.21
CA PRO A 90 0.44 5.13 0.00
C PRO A 90 -0.26 5.69 -1.24
N TYR A 91 0.48 5.98 -2.31
CA TYR A 91 -0.10 6.45 -3.56
C TYR A 91 -0.58 5.25 -4.39
N PRO A 92 -1.90 5.13 -4.69
CA PRO A 92 -2.47 3.93 -5.31
C PRO A 92 -1.87 3.55 -6.67
N LYS A 93 -1.40 4.55 -7.44
CA LYS A 93 -0.73 4.31 -8.74
C LYS A 93 0.69 3.77 -8.62
N CYS A 94 1.26 3.72 -7.40
CA CYS A 94 2.62 3.29 -7.16
C CYS A 94 2.65 2.02 -6.31
N SER A 95 2.15 2.08 -5.07
CA SER A 95 2.06 0.92 -4.16
C SER A 95 3.35 0.09 -4.00
N ASP A 96 4.51 0.68 -4.27
CA ASP A 96 5.80 0.01 -4.18
C ASP A 96 6.09 -0.41 -2.73
N LEU A 97 6.66 -1.61 -2.56
CA LEU A 97 7.02 -2.15 -1.24
C LEU A 97 8.43 -1.73 -0.85
N MET A 98 8.58 -1.23 0.37
CA MET A 98 9.82 -0.80 0.96
C MET A 98 10.02 -1.48 2.32
N ASP A 99 11.28 -1.62 2.73
CA ASP A 99 11.66 -2.16 4.03
C ASP A 99 11.83 -1.03 5.04
N ARG A 100 11.05 -1.04 6.12
CA ARG A 100 11.10 -0.03 7.19
C ARG A 100 12.51 0.11 7.79
N ARG A 101 13.27 -0.98 7.87
CA ARG A 101 14.63 -1.01 8.45
C ARG A 101 15.64 -0.18 7.65
N THR A 102 15.32 0.15 6.40
CA THR A 102 16.17 1.00 5.55
C THR A 102 16.05 2.49 5.90
N PHE A 103 15.01 2.88 6.64
CA PHE A 103 14.82 4.25 7.09
C PHE A 103 15.46 4.47 8.46
N LEU A 104 16.77 4.78 8.45
CA LEU A 104 17.57 4.89 9.68
C LEU A 104 17.33 6.18 10.48
N ASP A 105 16.86 7.24 9.82
CA ASP A 105 16.62 8.51 10.49
C ASP A 105 15.22 8.57 11.14
N PRO A 106 15.05 9.27 12.26
CA PRO A 106 13.77 9.34 12.98
C PRO A 106 12.73 10.24 12.31
N ASN A 107 13.03 10.91 11.19
CA ASN A 107 12.08 11.80 10.54
C ASN A 107 10.96 10.97 9.89
N PRO A 108 9.67 11.20 10.22
CA PRO A 108 8.59 10.47 9.58
C PRO A 108 8.41 10.78 8.08
N ARG A 109 8.99 11.87 7.58
CA ARG A 109 8.92 12.25 6.15
C ARG A 109 9.90 11.43 5.33
N LYS A 110 9.40 10.48 4.55
CA LYS A 110 10.21 9.62 3.66
C LYS A 110 9.88 9.86 2.20
N LEU A 111 10.85 9.61 1.34
CA LEU A 111 10.72 9.69 -0.12
C LEU A 111 10.56 8.28 -0.68
N CYS A 112 9.53 8.03 -1.48
CA CYS A 112 9.39 6.76 -2.20
C CYS A 112 10.44 6.67 -3.32
N GLY A 113 11.22 5.58 -3.35
CA GLY A 113 12.25 5.36 -4.37
C GLY A 113 11.69 5.17 -5.79
N ALA A 114 10.47 4.64 -5.93
CA ALA A 114 9.88 4.36 -7.23
C ALA A 114 9.15 5.56 -7.86
N CYS A 115 8.41 6.35 -7.07
CA CYS A 115 7.62 7.48 -7.60
C CYS A 115 8.10 8.86 -7.14
N HIS A 116 9.15 8.94 -6.33
CA HIS A 116 9.76 10.18 -5.84
C HIS A 116 8.78 11.14 -5.17
N ARG A 117 7.72 10.61 -4.55
CA ARG A 117 6.78 11.40 -3.74
C ARG A 117 7.02 11.19 -2.26
N TYR A 118 6.82 12.25 -1.49
CA TYR A 118 6.92 12.19 -0.03
C TYR A 118 5.69 11.53 0.59
N PHE A 119 5.93 10.77 1.65
CA PHE A 119 4.90 10.16 2.50
C PHE A 119 5.29 10.21 3.97
N CYS A 120 4.31 10.01 4.86
CA CYS A 120 4.55 9.84 6.28
C CYS A 120 4.69 8.35 6.62
N LEU A 121 5.85 7.94 7.16
CA LEU A 121 6.13 6.57 7.56
C LEU A 121 5.24 6.10 8.71
N ASP A 122 4.99 6.98 9.68
CA ASP A 122 4.22 6.64 10.89
C ASP A 122 2.72 6.54 10.60
N CYS A 123 2.18 7.50 9.83
CA CYS A 123 0.75 7.54 9.49
C CYS A 123 0.41 6.67 8.27
N ARG A 124 1.41 6.27 7.47
CA ARG A 124 1.25 5.48 6.22
C ARG A 124 0.33 6.13 5.18
N VAL A 125 0.44 7.45 5.03
CA VAL A 125 -0.37 8.28 4.12
C VAL A 125 0.51 9.22 3.30
N PRO A 126 -0.02 9.85 2.22
CA PRO A 126 0.68 10.95 1.55
C PRO A 126 1.16 12.00 2.55
N TRP A 127 2.30 12.62 2.26
CA TRP A 127 2.94 13.52 3.21
C TRP A 127 2.03 14.72 3.57
N HIS A 128 1.81 14.90 4.87
CA HIS A 128 1.02 16.00 5.42
C HIS A 128 1.94 17.12 5.92
N THR A 129 2.39 17.99 5.00
CA THR A 129 3.39 19.05 5.24
C THR A 129 3.09 19.98 6.42
N PHE A 130 1.83 20.03 6.85
CA PHE A 130 1.34 21.13 7.65
C PHE A 130 0.65 20.74 8.95
N SER A 131 0.72 19.46 9.29
CA SER A 131 0.20 18.93 10.53
C SER A 131 1.23 17.95 11.07
N THR A 132 1.39 17.90 12.39
CA THR A 132 2.06 16.77 13.03
C THR A 132 1.25 15.49 12.79
N CYS A 133 1.85 14.32 12.95
CA CYS A 133 1.12 13.05 12.89
C CYS A 133 -0.10 13.05 13.83
N ALA A 134 0.07 13.59 15.04
CA ALA A 134 -1.02 13.74 16.01
C ALA A 134 -2.14 14.69 15.52
N GLY A 135 -1.78 15.80 14.88
CA GLY A 135 -2.76 16.72 14.28
C GLY A 135 -3.52 16.08 13.12
N TYR A 136 -2.80 15.39 12.23
CA TYR A 136 -3.39 14.70 11.08
C TYR A 136 -4.38 13.60 11.51
N GLN A 137 -4.03 12.82 12.55
CA GLN A 137 -4.90 11.75 13.05
C GLN A 137 -6.22 12.26 13.64
N ARG A 138 -6.22 13.48 14.22
CA ARG A 138 -7.41 14.15 14.78
C ARG A 138 -8.32 14.77 13.71
N LEU A 139 -7.85 14.90 12.47
CA LEU A 139 -8.70 15.40 11.39
C LEU A 139 -9.87 14.44 11.14
N PRO A 140 -11.08 14.96 10.91
CA PRO A 140 -12.19 14.20 10.34
C PRO A 140 -11.75 13.47 9.05
N LEU A 141 -12.28 12.27 8.82
CA LEU A 141 -11.85 11.40 7.70
C LEU A 141 -12.01 12.06 6.33
N ASP A 142 -13.04 12.88 6.18
CA ASP A 142 -13.31 13.68 4.99
C ASP A 142 -12.28 14.77 4.72
N LEU A 143 -11.44 15.13 5.71
CA LEU A 143 -10.44 16.19 5.60
C LEU A 143 -9.01 15.66 5.52
N LYS A 144 -8.84 14.33 5.46
CA LYS A 144 -7.53 13.67 5.41
C LYS A 144 -6.89 13.67 4.00
N ASP A 145 -7.61 14.18 3.00
CA ASP A 145 -7.11 14.36 1.65
C ASP A 145 -6.30 15.67 1.47
N ALA A 146 -5.18 15.58 0.75
CA ALA A 146 -4.16 16.62 0.67
C ALA A 146 -4.62 17.93 0.00
N ALA A 147 -5.69 17.90 -0.80
CA ALA A 147 -6.25 19.10 -1.43
C ALA A 147 -6.97 19.99 -0.42
N ASP A 148 -7.68 19.38 0.53
CA ASP A 148 -8.44 20.08 1.56
C ASP A 148 -7.52 20.67 2.61
N ALA A 149 -6.43 19.99 2.96
CA ALA A 149 -5.45 20.47 3.94
C ALA A 149 -4.89 21.88 3.64
N LYS A 150 -4.77 22.29 2.36
CA LYS A 150 -4.32 23.64 1.99
C LYS A 150 -5.39 24.71 2.27
N LEU A 151 -6.65 24.40 1.98
CA LEU A 151 -7.79 25.26 2.28
C LEU A 151 -7.97 25.46 3.79
N TYR A 152 -7.85 24.38 4.56
CA TYR A 152 -7.97 24.43 6.03
C TYR A 152 -6.91 25.30 6.69
N ARG A 153 -5.68 25.30 6.19
CA ARG A 153 -4.63 26.19 6.71
C ARG A 153 -4.79 27.64 6.31
N LEU A 154 -5.20 27.90 5.08
CA LEU A 154 -5.52 29.27 4.67
C LEU A 154 -6.64 29.78 5.58
N ALA A 155 -7.63 28.94 5.86
CA ALA A 155 -8.70 29.24 6.79
C ALA A 155 -8.16 29.51 8.21
N GLU A 156 -7.28 28.69 8.77
CA GLU A 156 -6.68 28.97 10.09
C GLU A 156 -5.89 30.29 10.10
N ASN A 157 -5.03 30.51 9.10
CA ASN A 157 -4.22 31.73 9.01
C ASN A 157 -5.06 33.01 8.86
N GLN A 158 -6.16 32.92 8.11
CA GLN A 158 -7.08 34.04 7.88
C GLN A 158 -8.22 34.08 8.90
N ASN A 159 -8.18 33.23 9.93
CA ASN A 159 -9.27 33.05 10.90
C ASN A 159 -10.64 32.82 10.26
N TRP A 160 -10.69 32.15 9.11
CA TRP A 160 -11.93 31.70 8.48
C TRP A 160 -12.60 30.62 9.31
N ARG A 161 -13.93 30.63 9.35
CA ARG A 161 -14.73 29.69 10.14
C ARG A 161 -15.59 28.82 9.26
N GLN A 162 -15.60 27.51 9.54
CA GLN A 162 -16.48 26.57 8.85
C GLN A 162 -17.86 26.51 9.53
N CYS A 163 -18.94 26.62 8.75
CA CYS A 163 -20.30 26.43 9.24
C CYS A 163 -20.53 24.98 9.71
N LYS A 164 -21.04 24.77 10.93
CA LYS A 164 -21.32 23.42 11.45
C LYS A 164 -22.50 22.72 10.77
N LYS A 165 -23.44 23.48 10.17
CA LYS A 165 -24.63 22.92 9.52
C LYS A 165 -24.38 22.53 8.06
N CYS A 166 -23.77 23.43 7.26
CA CYS A 166 -23.59 23.20 5.82
C CYS A 166 -22.12 23.06 5.37
N ARG A 167 -21.16 23.16 6.31
CA ARG A 167 -19.71 22.96 6.09
C ARG A 167 -19.01 23.91 5.14
N TRP A 168 -19.65 25.01 4.74
CA TRP A 168 -18.97 26.06 3.97
C TRP A 168 -17.96 26.82 4.82
N MET A 169 -16.83 27.17 4.20
CA MET A 169 -15.82 28.05 4.78
C MET A 169 -16.28 29.50 4.64
N ILE A 170 -16.24 30.25 5.73
CA ILE A 170 -16.76 31.62 5.83
C ILE A 170 -15.63 32.52 6.28
N GLU A 171 -15.37 33.56 5.49
CA GLU A 171 -14.47 34.67 5.83
C GLU A 171 -15.27 35.81 6.48
N LEU A 172 -14.73 36.38 7.56
CA LEU A 172 -15.22 37.62 8.15
C LEU A 172 -14.40 38.77 7.58
N SER A 173 -14.96 39.48 6.61
CA SER A 173 -14.31 40.63 5.98
C SER A 173 -14.23 41.80 6.96
N GLU A 174 -15.38 42.21 7.51
CA GLU A 174 -15.54 43.28 8.50
C GLU A 174 -16.84 43.04 9.30
N GLY A 175 -16.94 43.56 10.52
CA GLY A 175 -18.20 43.61 11.29
C GLY A 175 -18.27 42.73 12.54
N CYS A 176 -19.49 42.37 12.93
CA CYS A 176 -19.79 41.69 14.20
C CYS A 176 -19.38 40.21 14.19
N TYR A 177 -19.07 39.64 15.36
CA TYR A 177 -18.83 38.21 15.51
C TYR A 177 -20.12 37.37 15.56
N HIS A 178 -21.31 37.97 15.50
CA HIS A 178 -22.57 37.25 15.29
C HIS A 178 -22.80 37.05 13.79
N MET A 179 -22.70 35.80 13.32
CA MET A 179 -22.73 35.46 11.90
C MET A 179 -23.91 34.57 11.55
N THR A 180 -24.65 34.96 10.51
CA THR A 180 -25.70 34.14 9.90
C THR A 180 -25.15 33.52 8.62
N CYS A 181 -25.01 32.19 8.58
CA CYS A 181 -24.63 31.47 7.38
C CYS A 181 -25.74 31.55 6.32
N ARG A 182 -25.40 31.41 5.03
CA ARG A 182 -26.40 31.31 3.93
C ARG A 182 -27.41 30.17 4.13
N CYS A 183 -27.09 29.16 4.93
CA CYS A 183 -28.03 28.08 5.30
C CYS A 183 -28.99 28.44 6.46
N GLY A 184 -28.96 29.68 6.93
CA GLY A 184 -29.76 30.20 8.05
C GLY A 184 -29.24 29.83 9.44
N TYR A 185 -28.04 29.24 9.55
CA TYR A 185 -27.44 28.91 10.84
C TYR A 185 -26.71 30.11 11.43
N GLU A 186 -27.09 30.51 12.65
CA GLU A 186 -26.51 31.64 13.37
C GLU A 186 -25.50 31.16 14.39
N PHE A 187 -24.31 31.75 14.36
CA PHE A 187 -23.19 31.32 15.20
C PHE A 187 -22.22 32.45 15.50
N CYS A 188 -21.50 32.27 16.61
CA CYS A 188 -20.41 33.16 16.96
C CYS A 188 -19.16 32.81 16.14
N TYR A 189 -18.61 33.79 15.42
CA TYR A 189 -17.46 33.60 14.55
C TYR A 189 -16.17 33.28 15.32
N THR A 190 -16.02 33.73 16.58
CA THR A 190 -14.83 33.48 17.40
C THR A 190 -14.81 32.10 18.05
N CYS A 191 -15.96 31.52 18.41
CA CYS A 191 -16.01 30.21 19.07
C CYS A 191 -16.74 29.12 18.26
N GLY A 192 -17.42 29.46 17.17
CA GLY A 192 -18.15 28.52 16.31
C GLY A 192 -19.36 27.87 16.97
N MET A 193 -19.85 28.42 18.09
CA MET A 193 -21.04 27.96 18.81
C MET A 193 -22.30 28.64 18.26
N GLU A 194 -23.42 27.93 18.29
CA GLU A 194 -24.74 28.48 17.94
C GLU A 194 -25.06 29.71 18.78
N TYR A 195 -25.56 30.76 18.15
CA TYR A 195 -26.10 31.92 18.86
C TYR A 195 -27.53 31.58 19.28
N ARG A 196 -27.82 31.72 20.57
CA ARG A 196 -29.15 31.56 21.15
C ARG A 196 -29.66 32.89 21.64
#